data_AF-A0A1Z9M1P0-F1
#
_entry.id   AF-A0A1Z9M1P0-F1
#
_cell.length_a   1.000
_cell.length_b   1.000
_cell.length_c   1.000
_cell.angle_alpha   90.00
_cell.angle_beta   90.00
_cell.angle_gamma   90.00
#
_symmetry.space_group_name_H-M   'P 1'
#
loop_
_entity.id
_entity.type
_entity.pdbx_description
1 polymer ?
#
loop_
_entity_poly.entity_id
_entity_poly.type
_entity_poly.pdbx_seq_one_letter_code
_entity_poly.pdbx_strand_id
1 'polypeptide(L)'
;MSILLLLLILLSCEVPTTQTTYDGDRMVVFANINVNALEMDPIYISRSARLDYGSSVDELYIDDATVRLEQVGDTACDGVTCGDCSTCWYVEGFSGFSNEDDNVRPYYKFDEDPDILPNTKYRLTVSAPGHGLISDDVIAETTTPVDFTLGSSANTYYGYCDNDDIQDLVNVKAIKTDNVLDSFMPDFDSIDTVKYNKTGCYTQGFWSAPYFYLDINDVQGQPIEFIDGETAIRTLTYALGFDIPDSPLDFFQSIETNYLKECKEPFSDVNSDGVLNENSETFFDYNSDEQWGFTYSNAIYDTSFAYKAFFRDQIKRDDQNRPYLDNPFVWTAQRSPLSYMWLYFHYYGLQLIQVQLTDQAYVDYLSGLSIVNPFVMGTSNFDEGYGLFSSTYSKYFYVFLDRPDDGLNYSTDCID
;
A
#
# COMPACT_ATOMS: atom_id res chain seq x y z
N MET A 1 -8.87 -31.20 39.40
CA MET A 1 -8.31 -31.27 38.04
C MET A 1 -8.14 -29.90 37.38
N SER A 2 -8.81 -28.83 37.84
CA SER A 2 -8.69 -27.48 37.23
C SER A 2 -7.47 -26.64 37.65
N ILE A 3 -6.87 -26.87 38.83
CA ILE A 3 -5.72 -26.07 39.30
C ILE A 3 -4.41 -26.48 38.60
N LEU A 4 -4.26 -27.76 38.27
CA LEU A 4 -3.07 -28.28 37.60
C LEU A 4 -2.96 -27.78 36.16
N LEU A 5 -4.11 -27.61 35.48
CA LEU A 5 -4.18 -27.09 34.11
C LEU A 5 -3.86 -25.59 34.06
N LEU A 6 -4.27 -24.82 35.08
CA LEU A 6 -3.96 -23.39 35.20
C LEU A 6 -2.46 -23.15 35.49
N LEU A 7 -1.83 -24.02 36.28
CA LEU A 7 -0.39 -23.98 36.53
C LEU A 7 0.44 -24.38 35.30
N LEU A 8 -0.07 -25.27 34.45
CA LEU A 8 0.57 -25.64 33.17
C LEU A 8 0.53 -24.48 32.14
N ILE A 9 -0.52 -23.66 32.15
CA ILE A 9 -0.64 -22.47 31.28
C ILE A 9 0.30 -21.33 31.74
N LEU A 10 0.54 -21.22 33.05
CA LEU A 10 1.49 -20.23 33.60
C LEU A 10 2.97 -20.65 33.45
N LEU A 11 3.25 -21.94 33.27
CA LEU A 11 4.58 -22.47 33.02
C LEU A 11 4.93 -22.58 31.52
N SER A 12 3.96 -22.41 30.61
CA SER A 12 4.18 -22.46 29.16
C SER A 12 4.52 -21.09 28.54
N CYS A 13 4.79 -20.07 29.35
CA CYS A 13 5.26 -18.77 28.89
C CYS A 13 6.69 -18.57 29.41
N GLU A 14 7.65 -19.33 28.88
CA GLU A 14 9.02 -18.84 28.89
C GLU A 14 9.04 -17.64 27.96
N VAL A 15 9.05 -16.43 28.53
CA VAL A 15 9.43 -15.23 27.79
C VAL A 15 10.78 -15.53 27.14
N PRO A 16 10.93 -15.41 25.82
CA PRO A 16 12.19 -15.70 25.15
C PRO A 16 13.32 -14.97 25.87
N THR A 17 14.21 -15.73 26.53
CA THR A 17 15.35 -15.18 27.29
C THR A 17 16.57 -14.95 26.39
N THR A 18 16.40 -15.09 25.08
CA THR A 18 17.40 -14.64 24.11
C THR A 18 17.51 -13.13 24.25
N GLN A 19 18.48 -12.68 25.04
CA GLN A 19 19.01 -11.33 24.94
C GLN A 19 19.56 -11.20 23.52
N THR A 20 18.73 -10.70 22.61
CA THR A 20 19.22 -10.14 21.36
C THR A 20 20.10 -8.97 21.75
N THR A 21 21.41 -9.13 21.59
CA THR A 21 22.36 -8.02 21.71
C THR A 21 22.08 -7.08 20.55
N TYR A 22 21.39 -5.98 20.84
CA TYR A 22 21.21 -4.91 19.89
C TYR A 22 22.51 -4.12 19.82
N ASP A 23 23.26 -4.31 18.73
CA ASP A 23 24.48 -3.57 18.46
C ASP A 23 24.08 -2.20 17.90
N GLY A 24 24.16 -1.15 18.73
CA GLY A 24 24.04 0.22 18.24
C GLY A 24 25.19 0.61 17.32
N ASP A 25 25.09 1.79 16.70
CA ASP A 25 26.10 2.37 15.81
C ASP A 25 26.38 1.57 14.52
N ARG A 26 25.39 0.83 14.03
CA ARG A 26 25.42 0.25 12.68
C ARG A 26 24.67 1.14 11.71
N MET A 27 25.05 1.09 10.44
CA MET A 27 24.30 1.76 9.39
C MET A 27 22.97 1.01 9.16
N VAL A 28 21.88 1.76 9.02
CA VAL A 28 20.55 1.25 8.71
C VAL A 28 20.12 1.86 7.38
N VAL A 29 19.85 1.01 6.39
CA VAL A 29 19.50 1.42 5.03
C VAL A 29 18.18 0.77 4.61
N PHE A 30 17.21 1.57 4.18
CA PHE A 30 16.00 1.10 3.53
C PHE A 30 15.98 1.60 2.09
N ALA A 31 15.97 0.67 1.15
CA ALA A 31 15.96 0.96 -0.28
C ALA A 31 15.10 -0.08 -1.00
N ASN A 32 14.37 0.35 -2.01
CA ASN A 32 13.62 -0.53 -2.87
C ASN A 32 13.76 -0.06 -4.32
N ILE A 33 14.14 -0.96 -5.23
CA ILE A 33 14.16 -0.67 -6.67
C ILE A 33 12.94 -1.29 -7.35
N ASN A 34 12.32 -0.54 -8.26
CA ASN A 34 11.08 -0.95 -8.88
C ASN A 34 11.24 -1.06 -10.39
N VAL A 35 10.87 -2.22 -10.94
CA VAL A 35 10.68 -2.42 -12.38
C VAL A 35 9.31 -1.88 -12.75
N ASN A 36 9.26 -1.07 -13.81
CA ASN A 36 8.04 -0.52 -14.38
C ASN A 36 7.19 0.24 -13.34
N ALA A 37 7.82 1.11 -12.54
CA ALA A 37 7.12 2.00 -11.63
C ALA A 37 6.99 3.43 -12.17
N LEU A 38 6.02 4.16 -11.63
CA LEU A 38 5.83 5.59 -11.92
C LEU A 38 7.00 6.45 -11.43
N GLU A 39 7.56 6.12 -10.28
CA GLU A 39 8.69 6.80 -9.64
C GLU A 39 9.45 5.77 -8.80
N MET A 40 10.77 5.96 -8.66
CA MET A 40 11.59 5.16 -7.77
C MET A 40 11.35 5.52 -6.30
N ASP A 41 11.38 4.52 -5.41
CA ASP A 41 11.22 4.80 -3.98
C ASP A 41 12.45 5.54 -3.44
N PRO A 42 12.26 6.52 -2.54
CA PRO A 42 13.37 7.18 -1.86
C PRO A 42 14.13 6.20 -0.96
N ILE A 43 15.45 6.37 -0.89
CA ILE A 43 16.34 5.60 -0.04
C ILE A 43 16.55 6.36 1.27
N TYR A 44 16.39 5.66 2.39
CA TYR A 44 16.60 6.23 3.73
C TYR A 44 17.83 5.63 4.38
N ILE A 45 18.68 6.50 4.94
CA ILE A 45 19.94 6.12 5.58
C ILE A 45 19.99 6.75 6.97
N SER A 46 20.31 5.92 7.95
CA SER A 46 20.41 6.33 9.36
C SER A 46 21.41 5.47 10.11
N ARG A 47 21.70 5.87 11.34
CA ARG A 47 22.48 5.10 12.31
C ARG A 47 21.54 4.44 13.32
N SER A 48 21.80 3.18 13.66
CA SER A 48 21.09 2.50 14.75
C SER A 48 21.39 3.16 16.09
N ALA A 49 20.36 3.36 16.91
CA ALA A 49 20.51 3.92 18.25
C ALA A 49 21.17 2.90 19.20
N ARG A 50 21.67 3.35 20.35
CA ARG A 50 21.95 2.45 21.48
C ARG A 50 20.76 2.44 22.44
N LEU A 51 20.69 1.44 23.32
CA LEU A 51 19.61 1.38 24.34
C LEU A 51 19.64 2.57 25.32
N ASP A 52 20.79 3.23 25.49
CA ASP A 52 20.99 4.42 26.31
C ASP A 52 20.91 5.74 25.51
N TYR A 53 20.48 5.68 24.24
CA TYR A 53 20.35 6.86 23.41
C TYR A 53 19.25 7.79 23.93
N GLY A 54 19.62 9.03 24.25
CA GLY A 54 18.72 10.03 24.84
C GLY A 54 18.54 11.31 24.02
N SER A 55 19.08 11.37 22.80
CA SER A 55 18.99 12.54 21.91
C SER A 55 17.79 12.44 20.95
N SER A 56 17.60 13.46 20.11
CA SER A 56 16.56 13.45 19.08
C SER A 56 16.81 12.36 18.04
N VAL A 57 15.74 11.72 17.57
CA VAL A 57 15.79 10.72 16.48
C VAL A 57 16.32 11.35 15.18
N ASP A 58 16.12 12.66 14.99
CA ASP A 58 16.57 13.36 13.79
C ASP A 58 18.10 13.38 13.66
N GLU A 59 18.84 13.29 14.77
CA GLU A 59 20.31 13.21 14.79
C GLU A 59 20.85 11.84 14.36
N LEU A 60 19.97 10.85 14.12
CA LEU A 60 20.36 9.54 13.64
C LEU A 60 20.41 9.46 12.11
N TYR A 61 19.77 10.39 11.40
CA TYR A 61 19.80 10.36 9.95
C TYR A 61 21.15 10.81 9.40
N ILE A 62 21.55 10.23 8.27
CA ILE A 62 22.80 10.53 7.58
C ILE A 62 22.45 11.22 6.26
N ASP A 63 22.91 12.45 6.05
CA ASP A 63 22.57 13.30 4.91
C ASP A 63 23.74 13.54 3.91
N ASP A 64 24.92 13.01 4.19
CA ASP A 64 26.13 13.12 3.38
C ASP A 64 26.72 11.76 2.94
N ALA A 65 25.90 10.70 2.92
CA ALA A 65 26.31 9.38 2.45
C ALA A 65 26.52 9.38 0.93
N THR A 66 27.48 8.58 0.46
CA THR A 66 27.61 8.25 -0.96
C THR A 66 26.87 6.95 -1.23
N VAL A 67 25.87 7.02 -2.11
CA VAL A 67 25.01 5.89 -2.45
C VAL A 67 25.19 5.54 -3.93
N ARG A 68 25.40 4.25 -4.19
CA ARG A 68 25.67 3.72 -5.53
C ARG A 68 24.86 2.46 -5.79
N LEU A 69 24.12 2.46 -6.89
CA LEU A 69 23.41 1.28 -7.41
C LEU A 69 24.12 0.79 -8.67
N GLU A 70 24.40 -0.52 -8.77
CA GLU A 70 25.02 -1.12 -9.96
C GLU A 70 24.36 -2.45 -10.34
N GLN A 71 24.27 -2.72 -11.65
CA GLN A 71 23.88 -4.03 -12.17
C GLN A 71 25.02 -5.04 -12.00
N VAL A 72 24.75 -6.17 -11.36
CA VAL A 72 25.75 -7.21 -11.10
C VAL A 72 25.96 -8.06 -12.35
N GLY A 73 27.22 -8.27 -12.72
CA GLY A 73 27.60 -9.12 -13.85
C GLY A 73 27.75 -8.38 -15.17
N ASP A 74 27.53 -7.05 -15.21
CA ASP A 74 27.92 -6.25 -16.35
C ASP A 74 29.43 -5.94 -16.30
N THR A 75 30.20 -6.73 -17.05
CA THR A 75 31.65 -6.58 -17.17
C THR A 75 32.08 -5.24 -17.75
N ALA A 76 31.19 -4.47 -18.40
CA ALA A 76 31.50 -3.13 -18.90
C ALA A 76 31.69 -2.12 -17.76
N CYS A 77 31.16 -2.41 -16.57
CA CYS A 77 31.14 -1.49 -15.43
C CYS A 77 32.00 -1.94 -14.26
N ASP A 78 32.63 -3.11 -14.35
CA ASP A 78 33.58 -3.59 -13.36
C ASP A 78 34.81 -2.65 -13.26
N GLY A 79 34.91 -1.91 -12.15
CA GLY A 79 36.03 -1.01 -11.87
C GLY A 79 35.95 0.37 -12.55
N VAL A 80 34.79 0.73 -13.10
CA VAL A 80 34.52 2.03 -13.73
C VAL A 80 33.74 2.94 -12.77
N THR A 81 34.00 4.25 -12.81
CA THR A 81 33.19 5.25 -12.09
C THR A 81 31.78 5.32 -12.68
N CYS A 82 30.75 5.42 -11.85
CA CYS A 82 29.37 5.29 -12.33
C CYS A 82 28.94 6.35 -13.36
N GLY A 83 29.56 7.53 -13.32
CA GLY A 83 29.32 8.56 -14.35
C GLY A 83 29.72 8.15 -15.77
N ASP A 84 30.51 7.09 -15.94
CA ASP A 84 30.96 6.58 -17.24
C ASP A 84 30.32 5.22 -17.62
N CYS A 85 29.36 4.73 -16.81
CA CYS A 85 28.73 3.43 -16.96
C CYS A 85 27.21 3.58 -17.06
N SER A 86 26.58 2.95 -18.06
CA SER A 86 25.12 3.01 -18.24
C SER A 86 24.32 2.13 -17.28
N THR A 87 24.98 1.24 -16.53
CA THR A 87 24.37 0.32 -15.57
C THR A 87 24.81 0.58 -14.14
N CYS A 88 25.31 1.79 -13.87
CA CYS A 88 25.63 2.26 -12.53
C CYS A 88 25.15 3.69 -12.33
N TRP A 89 24.54 3.95 -11.18
CA TRP A 89 23.91 5.22 -10.86
C TRP A 89 24.35 5.68 -9.47
N TYR A 90 24.62 6.99 -9.36
CA TYR A 90 24.71 7.65 -8.07
C TYR A 90 23.31 8.08 -7.64
N VAL A 91 23.05 7.97 -6.33
CA VAL A 91 21.82 8.47 -5.72
C VAL A 91 22.18 9.74 -4.98
N GLU A 92 21.48 10.82 -5.28
CA GLU A 92 21.75 12.12 -4.69
C GLU A 92 21.02 12.27 -3.36
N GLY A 93 21.71 12.83 -2.38
CA GLY A 93 21.12 13.16 -1.08
C GLY A 93 20.31 14.44 -1.17
N PHE A 94 19.08 14.39 -0.66
CA PHE A 94 18.20 15.54 -0.53
C PHE A 94 17.89 15.78 0.95
N SER A 95 18.21 16.97 1.42
CA SER A 95 17.76 17.50 2.69
C SER A 95 16.90 18.73 2.43
N GLY A 96 15.62 18.67 2.82
CA GLY A 96 14.67 19.76 2.60
C GLY A 96 14.91 20.92 3.58
N PHE A 97 15.01 22.14 3.06
CA PHE A 97 14.77 23.37 3.80
C PHE A 97 13.26 23.71 3.82
N SER A 98 12.72 23.93 5.02
CA SER A 98 11.54 24.71 5.46
C SER A 98 10.13 24.43 4.91
N ASN A 99 9.23 24.00 5.80
CA ASN A 99 8.31 24.89 6.52
C ASN A 99 8.17 24.40 7.98
N GLU A 100 7.96 25.32 8.93
CA GLU A 100 8.13 25.15 10.39
C GLU A 100 7.30 24.04 11.08
N ASP A 101 6.50 23.26 10.35
CA ASP A 101 5.62 22.23 10.92
C ASP A 101 5.88 20.79 10.41
N ASP A 102 6.69 20.59 9.36
CA ASP A 102 7.03 19.25 8.84
C ASP A 102 8.54 19.00 8.94
N ASN A 103 8.94 18.17 9.89
CA ASN A 103 10.29 17.59 9.96
C ASN A 103 10.51 16.66 8.75
N VAL A 104 10.91 17.22 7.60
CA VAL A 104 11.28 16.42 6.42
C VAL A 104 12.61 15.73 6.72
N ARG A 105 12.54 14.41 6.92
CA ARG A 105 13.70 13.54 7.13
C ARG A 105 14.55 13.52 5.86
N PRO A 106 15.90 13.52 5.95
CA PRO A 106 16.74 13.44 4.77
C PRO A 106 16.54 12.08 4.08
N TYR A 107 16.56 12.10 2.76
CA TYR A 107 16.37 10.93 1.92
C TYR A 107 17.23 11.08 0.67
N TYR A 108 17.44 9.97 -0.04
CA TYR A 108 18.23 9.93 -1.26
C TYR A 108 17.31 9.52 -2.40
N LYS A 109 17.43 10.17 -3.56
CA LYS A 109 16.72 9.79 -4.78
C LYS A 109 17.62 9.93 -5.98
N PHE A 110 17.26 9.25 -7.06
CA PHE A 110 17.97 9.39 -8.32
C PHE A 110 17.66 10.76 -8.93
N ASP A 111 18.64 11.37 -9.60
CA ASP A 111 18.42 12.60 -10.38
C ASP A 111 17.57 12.29 -11.63
N GLU A 112 17.90 11.17 -12.29
CA GLU A 112 17.09 10.53 -13.33
C GLU A 112 16.87 9.07 -12.93
N ASP A 113 15.60 8.63 -12.94
CA ASP A 113 15.25 7.26 -12.54
C ASP A 113 15.91 6.24 -13.47
N PRO A 114 16.64 5.25 -12.92
CA PRO A 114 17.32 4.24 -13.72
C PRO A 114 16.33 3.29 -14.38
N ASP A 115 16.65 2.83 -15.59
CA ASP A 115 15.90 1.78 -16.28
C ASP A 115 16.23 0.41 -15.66
N ILE A 116 15.45 0.02 -14.65
CA ILE A 116 15.62 -1.26 -13.93
C ILE A 116 14.99 -2.39 -14.74
N LEU A 117 15.82 -3.38 -15.08
CA LEU A 117 15.42 -4.52 -15.89
C LEU A 117 14.86 -5.66 -15.04
N PRO A 118 13.86 -6.42 -15.52
CA PRO A 118 13.36 -7.58 -14.81
C PRO A 118 14.35 -8.74 -14.77
N ASN A 119 14.17 -9.65 -13.81
CA ASN A 119 15.04 -10.82 -13.59
C ASN A 119 16.56 -10.51 -13.60
N THR A 120 16.93 -9.32 -13.09
CA THR A 120 18.29 -8.81 -13.11
C THR A 120 18.75 -8.56 -11.68
N LYS A 121 20.02 -8.88 -11.41
CA LYS A 121 20.63 -8.73 -10.10
C LYS A 121 21.27 -7.36 -9.97
N TYR A 122 20.99 -6.67 -8.86
CA TYR A 122 21.52 -5.35 -8.55
C TYR A 122 22.23 -5.36 -7.20
N ARG A 123 23.23 -4.48 -7.06
CA ARG A 123 23.95 -4.24 -5.82
C ARG A 123 23.83 -2.78 -5.41
N LEU A 124 23.46 -2.55 -4.16
CA LEU A 124 23.51 -1.24 -3.53
C LEU A 124 24.74 -1.17 -2.63
N THR A 125 25.55 -0.13 -2.80
CA THR A 125 26.69 0.21 -1.94
C THR A 125 26.43 1.55 -1.29
N VAL A 126 26.51 1.62 0.03
CA VAL A 126 26.35 2.86 0.79
C VAL A 126 27.61 3.09 1.62
N SER A 127 28.19 4.29 1.52
CA SER A 127 29.37 4.71 2.25
C SER A 127 29.09 6.00 3.03
N ALA A 128 29.30 5.99 4.34
CA ALA A 128 29.09 7.16 5.22
C ALA A 128 30.21 7.30 6.26
N PRO A 129 31.43 7.70 5.83
CA PRO A 129 32.56 7.85 6.74
C PRO A 129 32.36 9.01 7.73
N GLY A 130 32.82 8.82 8.98
CA GLY A 130 32.84 9.89 9.98
C GLY A 130 31.62 9.96 10.91
N HIS A 131 30.66 9.06 10.76
CA HIS A 131 29.44 8.99 11.59
C HIS A 131 29.56 8.10 12.84
N GLY A 132 30.77 7.61 13.13
CA GLY A 132 31.05 6.76 14.29
C GLY A 132 30.43 5.37 14.18
N LEU A 133 30.27 4.87 12.95
CA LEU A 133 29.69 3.57 12.65
C LEU A 133 30.70 2.45 12.90
N ILE A 134 30.19 1.22 13.11
CA ILE A 134 31.03 0.02 13.19
C ILE A 134 31.67 -0.28 11.83
N SER A 135 30.91 -0.10 10.75
CA SER A 135 31.40 -0.11 9.38
C SER A 135 30.93 1.17 8.69
N ASP A 136 31.86 1.84 8.00
CA ASP A 136 31.55 3.02 7.19
C ASP A 136 30.91 2.63 5.84
N ASP A 137 31.02 1.37 5.43
CA ASP A 137 30.50 0.84 4.17
C ASP A 137 29.55 -0.34 4.42
N VAL A 138 28.40 -0.34 3.74
CA VAL A 138 27.48 -1.48 3.71
C VAL A 138 27.07 -1.82 2.28
N ILE A 139 26.89 -3.10 2.03
CA ILE A 139 26.58 -3.64 0.70
C ILE A 139 25.40 -4.59 0.83
N ALA A 140 24.45 -4.50 -0.09
CA ALA A 140 23.37 -5.46 -0.24
C ALA A 140 23.13 -5.78 -1.72
N GLU A 141 22.58 -6.95 -1.98
CA GLU A 141 22.17 -7.38 -3.32
C GLU A 141 20.71 -7.84 -3.32
N THR A 142 20.01 -7.55 -4.42
CA THR A 142 18.64 -8.03 -4.69
C THR A 142 18.56 -8.51 -6.14
N THR A 143 17.57 -9.36 -6.44
CA THR A 143 17.23 -9.76 -7.81
C THR A 143 15.80 -9.38 -8.09
N THR A 144 15.60 -8.52 -9.08
CA THR A 144 14.26 -8.06 -9.48
C THR A 144 13.40 -9.24 -9.90
N PRO A 145 12.09 -9.24 -9.58
CA PRO A 145 11.18 -10.29 -10.02
C PRO A 145 11.13 -10.45 -11.55
N VAL A 146 10.65 -11.61 -11.99
CA VAL A 146 10.33 -11.87 -13.41
C VAL A 146 9.12 -11.04 -13.85
N ASP A 147 9.05 -10.76 -15.16
CA ASP A 147 7.85 -10.15 -15.76
C ASP A 147 6.64 -11.08 -15.63
N PHE A 148 5.47 -10.47 -15.47
CA PHE A 148 4.20 -11.14 -15.23
C PHE A 148 3.06 -10.45 -15.96
N THR A 149 1.90 -11.09 -16.07
CA THR A 149 0.70 -10.50 -16.67
C THR A 149 -0.43 -10.52 -15.65
N LEU A 150 -1.28 -9.50 -15.73
CA LEU A 150 -2.51 -9.41 -14.94
C LEU A 150 -3.68 -9.87 -15.80
N GLY A 151 -4.46 -10.79 -15.28
CA GLY A 151 -5.73 -11.20 -15.86
C GLY A 151 -6.85 -11.16 -14.82
N SER A 152 -8.06 -11.44 -15.26
CA SER A 152 -9.20 -11.63 -14.39
C SER A 152 -10.08 -12.75 -14.92
N SER A 153 -10.60 -13.57 -14.01
CA SER A 153 -11.45 -14.71 -14.34
C SER A 153 -12.83 -14.54 -13.70
N ALA A 154 -13.86 -14.89 -14.49
CA ALA A 154 -15.21 -14.99 -13.96
C ALA A 154 -15.29 -16.24 -13.07
N ASN A 155 -16.01 -16.12 -11.95
CA ASN A 155 -16.12 -17.19 -10.99
C ASN A 155 -17.48 -17.15 -10.28
N THR A 156 -17.76 -18.16 -9.49
CA THR A 156 -18.94 -18.25 -8.65
C THR A 156 -18.51 -18.34 -7.20
N TYR A 157 -18.91 -17.34 -6.42
CA TYR A 157 -18.72 -17.34 -4.98
C TYR A 157 -19.96 -17.92 -4.30
N TYR A 158 -19.73 -18.74 -3.27
CA TYR A 158 -20.76 -19.38 -2.47
C TYR A 158 -20.63 -18.90 -1.02
N GLY A 159 -21.59 -18.12 -0.55
CA GLY A 159 -21.58 -17.59 0.83
C GLY A 159 -22.94 -17.14 1.29
N TYR A 160 -23.06 -16.66 2.53
CA TYR A 160 -24.37 -16.39 3.16
C TYR A 160 -24.68 -14.90 3.06
N CYS A 161 -25.63 -14.48 2.21
CA CYS A 161 -25.94 -13.06 1.99
C CYS A 161 -27.05 -12.54 2.90
N ASP A 162 -28.10 -13.32 3.14
CA ASP A 162 -29.36 -12.80 3.66
C ASP A 162 -29.80 -13.39 5.02
N ASN A 163 -28.85 -13.67 5.93
CA ASN A 163 -29.11 -14.24 7.27
C ASN A 163 -30.07 -15.46 7.24
N ASP A 164 -29.58 -16.64 6.86
CA ASP A 164 -30.04 -17.96 7.39
C ASP A 164 -29.55 -19.10 6.47
N ASP A 165 -28.67 -19.96 7.01
CA ASP A 165 -28.38 -21.38 6.65
C ASP A 165 -28.20 -21.81 5.16
N ILE A 166 -28.34 -20.91 4.18
CA ILE A 166 -28.29 -21.19 2.74
C ILE A 166 -27.16 -20.37 2.12
N GLN A 167 -26.29 -21.06 1.37
CA GLN A 167 -25.30 -20.38 0.54
C GLN A 167 -25.98 -19.77 -0.68
N ASP A 168 -25.96 -18.45 -0.73
CA ASP A 168 -26.29 -17.66 -1.90
C ASP A 168 -25.18 -17.77 -2.94
N LEU A 169 -25.61 -17.73 -4.20
CA LEU A 169 -24.72 -17.84 -5.34
C LEU A 169 -24.46 -16.46 -5.93
N VAL A 170 -23.23 -16.00 -5.80
CA VAL A 170 -22.78 -14.72 -6.34
C VAL A 170 -21.95 -14.96 -7.60
N ASN A 171 -22.42 -14.42 -8.73
CA ASN A 171 -21.67 -14.43 -9.97
C ASN A 171 -20.66 -13.29 -9.97
N VAL A 172 -19.39 -13.64 -9.90
CA VAL A 172 -18.26 -12.71 -9.94
C VAL A 172 -17.80 -12.58 -11.38
N LYS A 173 -17.81 -11.36 -11.91
CA LYS A 173 -17.41 -11.08 -13.31
C LYS A 173 -15.90 -10.87 -13.39
N ALA A 174 -15.34 -11.21 -14.54
CA ALA A 174 -13.99 -10.79 -14.90
C ALA A 174 -13.99 -9.29 -15.21
N ILE A 175 -12.87 -8.62 -14.93
CA ILE A 175 -12.60 -7.24 -15.30
C ILE A 175 -11.45 -7.14 -16.30
N LYS A 176 -11.39 -6.03 -17.04
CA LYS A 176 -10.26 -5.64 -17.88
C LYS A 176 -9.13 -5.11 -17.00
N THR A 177 -7.94 -5.67 -17.19
CA THR A 177 -6.71 -5.29 -16.50
C THR A 177 -5.71 -4.59 -17.43
N ASP A 178 -5.99 -4.54 -18.73
CA ASP A 178 -5.19 -3.87 -19.75
C ASP A 178 -5.92 -2.59 -20.18
N ASN A 179 -5.91 -1.59 -19.30
CA ASN A 179 -6.63 -0.32 -19.48
C ASN A 179 -5.81 0.90 -19.03
N VAL A 180 -4.48 0.75 -19.05
CA VAL A 180 -3.51 1.82 -18.78
C VAL A 180 -2.81 2.14 -20.09
N LEU A 181 -2.88 3.41 -20.51
CA LEU A 181 -2.16 3.91 -21.68
C LEU A 181 -0.68 4.13 -21.34
N ASP A 182 0.18 4.23 -22.36
CA ASP A 182 1.63 4.47 -22.20
C ASP A 182 1.97 5.72 -21.35
N SER A 183 1.04 6.69 -21.26
CA SER A 183 1.15 7.89 -20.43
C SER A 183 0.67 7.70 -18.98
N PHE A 184 0.47 6.45 -18.54
CA PHE A 184 -0.20 6.08 -17.29
C PHE A 184 -1.65 6.58 -17.17
N MET A 185 -2.21 7.16 -18.22
CA MET A 185 -3.59 7.61 -18.23
C MET A 185 -4.55 6.42 -18.38
N PRO A 186 -5.74 6.49 -17.78
CA PRO A 186 -6.77 5.48 -18.01
C PRO A 186 -7.27 5.48 -19.45
N ASP A 187 -7.45 4.28 -20.03
CA ASP A 187 -8.33 4.10 -21.18
C ASP A 187 -9.77 4.01 -20.68
N PHE A 188 -10.47 5.15 -20.64
CA PHE A 188 -11.83 5.26 -20.10
C PHE A 188 -12.85 4.30 -20.74
N ASP A 189 -12.69 3.96 -22.02
CA ASP A 189 -13.58 3.01 -22.72
C ASP A 189 -13.33 1.54 -22.28
N SER A 190 -12.20 1.29 -21.62
CA SER A 190 -11.75 -0.02 -21.15
C SER A 190 -11.76 -0.16 -19.63
N ILE A 191 -12.29 0.81 -18.88
CA ILE A 191 -12.49 0.69 -17.44
C ILE A 191 -13.82 -0.03 -17.17
N ASP A 192 -13.74 -1.13 -16.43
CA ASP A 192 -14.94 -1.79 -15.93
C ASP A 192 -15.42 -1.15 -14.62
N THR A 193 -16.75 -1.11 -14.47
CA THR A 193 -17.41 -0.64 -13.25
C THR A 193 -17.76 -1.80 -12.34
N VAL A 194 -17.30 -1.71 -11.09
CA VAL A 194 -17.66 -2.58 -9.98
C VAL A 194 -18.62 -1.84 -9.08
N LYS A 195 -19.75 -2.46 -8.74
CA LYS A 195 -20.71 -1.88 -7.80
C LYS A 195 -20.35 -2.26 -6.36
N TYR A 196 -20.12 -1.28 -5.50
CA TYR A 196 -19.96 -1.53 -4.08
C TYR A 196 -21.28 -2.04 -3.50
N ASN A 197 -21.23 -3.16 -2.78
CA ASN A 197 -22.42 -3.76 -2.18
C ASN A 197 -22.27 -3.81 -0.66
N LYS A 198 -23.19 -3.13 0.05
CA LYS A 198 -23.24 -3.06 1.52
C LYS A 198 -23.97 -4.26 2.16
N THR A 199 -24.56 -5.17 1.39
CA THR A 199 -25.27 -6.32 1.96
C THR A 199 -24.33 -7.30 2.66
N GLY A 200 -24.91 -8.12 3.55
CA GLY A 200 -24.17 -8.98 4.47
C GLY A 200 -23.04 -9.78 3.84
N CYS A 201 -23.27 -10.56 2.78
CA CYS A 201 -22.21 -11.38 2.20
C CYS A 201 -21.05 -10.58 1.60
N TYR A 202 -21.24 -9.32 1.23
CA TYR A 202 -20.18 -8.49 0.65
C TYR A 202 -19.41 -7.72 1.70
N THR A 203 -19.90 -7.58 2.93
CA THR A 203 -19.26 -6.79 4.00
C THR A 203 -19.05 -7.54 5.32
N GLN A 204 -19.44 -8.82 5.43
CA GLN A 204 -19.26 -9.66 6.63
C GLN A 204 -17.81 -10.17 6.84
N GLY A 205 -16.83 -9.28 6.74
CA GLY A 205 -15.42 -9.56 7.07
C GLY A 205 -14.60 -10.24 5.98
N PHE A 206 -13.56 -10.98 6.39
CA PHE A 206 -12.53 -11.58 5.51
C PHE A 206 -13.03 -12.66 4.55
N TRP A 207 -14.24 -13.18 4.76
CA TRP A 207 -14.86 -14.19 3.90
C TRP A 207 -15.89 -13.58 2.97
N SER A 208 -15.90 -12.26 2.81
CA SER A 208 -16.87 -11.59 1.94
C SER A 208 -16.76 -12.01 0.48
N ALA A 209 -17.88 -11.93 -0.22
CA ALA A 209 -17.96 -12.15 -1.65
C ALA A 209 -17.02 -11.17 -2.36
N PRO A 210 -16.07 -11.65 -3.17
CA PRO A 210 -15.20 -10.76 -3.93
C PRO A 210 -16.00 -10.09 -5.05
N TYR A 211 -15.60 -8.87 -5.35
CA TYR A 211 -16.10 -8.13 -6.50
C TYR A 211 -15.50 -8.63 -7.81
N PHE A 212 -14.21 -9.02 -7.78
CA PHE A 212 -13.52 -9.68 -8.88
C PHE A 212 -12.35 -10.53 -8.36
N TYR A 213 -11.91 -11.46 -9.20
CA TYR A 213 -10.66 -12.20 -8.98
C TYR A 213 -9.58 -11.64 -9.89
N LEU A 214 -8.37 -11.48 -9.35
CA LEU A 214 -7.21 -11.06 -10.11
C LEU A 214 -6.24 -12.24 -10.24
N ASP A 215 -5.97 -12.63 -11.48
CA ASP A 215 -5.05 -13.69 -11.83
C ASP A 215 -3.67 -13.09 -12.14
N ILE A 216 -2.65 -13.59 -11.46
CA ILE A 216 -1.25 -13.24 -11.71
C ILE A 216 -0.57 -14.41 -12.40
N ASN A 217 -0.14 -14.17 -13.64
CA ASN A 217 0.40 -15.18 -14.53
C ASN A 217 1.79 -14.77 -15.04
N ASP A 218 2.57 -15.72 -15.52
CA ASP A 218 3.79 -15.43 -16.27
C ASP A 218 3.47 -14.80 -17.63
N VAL A 219 4.50 -14.45 -18.39
CA VAL A 219 4.36 -13.85 -19.73
C VAL A 219 3.81 -14.84 -20.78
N GLN A 220 3.74 -16.14 -20.46
CA GLN A 220 3.10 -17.18 -21.27
C GLN A 220 1.64 -17.44 -20.84
N GLY A 221 1.13 -16.70 -19.85
CA GLY A 221 -0.23 -16.84 -19.33
C GLY A 221 -0.45 -18.06 -18.43
N GLN A 222 0.61 -18.66 -17.88
CA GLN A 222 0.49 -19.69 -16.84
C GLN A 222 0.50 -19.06 -15.45
N PRO A 223 -0.28 -19.57 -14.47
CA PRO A 223 -0.23 -19.05 -13.11
C PRO A 223 1.18 -19.09 -12.54
N ILE A 224 1.62 -17.99 -11.92
CA ILE A 224 2.90 -17.99 -11.22
C ILE A 224 2.75 -18.85 -9.97
N GLU A 225 3.55 -19.92 -9.89
CA GLU A 225 3.67 -20.70 -8.66
C GLU A 225 4.51 -19.91 -7.65
N PHE A 226 3.83 -19.32 -6.68
CA PHE A 226 4.49 -18.76 -5.51
C PHE A 226 5.01 -19.92 -4.67
N ILE A 227 6.30 -20.21 -4.77
CA ILE A 227 6.96 -21.15 -3.87
C ILE A 227 6.85 -20.56 -2.47
N ASP A 228 6.35 -21.35 -1.51
CA ASP A 228 6.02 -20.89 -0.15
C ASP A 228 7.21 -20.11 0.46
N GLY A 229 7.13 -18.77 0.44
CA GLY A 229 8.13 -17.87 1.01
C GLY A 229 9.13 -17.21 0.04
N GLU A 230 9.00 -17.40 -1.28
CA GLU A 230 9.98 -16.80 -2.23
C GLU A 230 9.56 -15.45 -2.83
N THR A 231 8.26 -15.15 -2.83
CA THR A 231 7.72 -13.90 -3.38
C THR A 231 6.41 -13.58 -2.68
N ALA A 232 6.20 -12.31 -2.36
CA ALA A 232 4.91 -11.79 -1.91
C ALA A 232 4.28 -10.95 -3.02
N ILE A 233 2.95 -10.91 -3.04
CA ILE A 233 2.19 -9.99 -3.87
C ILE A 233 1.76 -8.84 -2.98
N ARG A 234 2.21 -7.63 -3.29
CA ARG A 234 1.74 -6.41 -2.64
C ARG A 234 0.79 -5.70 -3.59
N THR A 235 -0.32 -5.21 -3.05
CA THR A 235 -1.32 -4.46 -3.81
C THR A 235 -1.53 -3.12 -3.14
N LEU A 236 -1.51 -2.06 -3.93
CA LEU A 236 -1.77 -0.70 -3.49
C LEU A 236 -2.98 -0.18 -4.25
N THR A 237 -4.03 0.19 -3.53
CA THR A 237 -5.21 0.82 -4.10
C THR A 237 -5.12 2.31 -3.86
N TYR A 238 -4.98 3.06 -4.95
CA TYR A 238 -5.03 4.52 -4.95
C TYR A 238 -6.43 4.96 -5.38
N ALA A 239 -7.12 5.67 -4.51
CA ALA A 239 -8.35 6.33 -4.89
C ALA A 239 -8.02 7.63 -5.63
N LEU A 240 -8.53 7.76 -6.85
CA LEU A 240 -8.39 8.95 -7.69
C LEU A 240 -9.73 9.70 -7.68
N GLY A 241 -9.69 11.00 -7.39
CA GLY A 241 -10.88 11.75 -7.01
C GLY A 241 -11.87 11.99 -8.15
N PHE A 242 -12.79 11.04 -8.41
CA PHE A 242 -14.00 11.24 -9.22
C PHE A 242 -15.16 10.36 -8.78
N ASP A 243 -16.36 10.93 -8.70
CA ASP A 243 -17.63 10.17 -8.82
C ASP A 243 -18.13 10.08 -10.27
N ILE A 244 -17.54 10.80 -11.24
CA ILE A 244 -17.94 10.78 -12.65
C ILE A 244 -16.71 11.02 -13.53
N PRO A 245 -16.18 10.00 -14.24
CA PRO A 245 -15.09 10.18 -15.19
C PRO A 245 -15.70 10.44 -16.58
N ASP A 246 -16.25 11.63 -16.80
CA ASP A 246 -16.76 11.97 -18.14
C ASP A 246 -15.68 12.64 -19.02
N SER A 247 -14.54 13.08 -18.45
CA SER A 247 -13.50 13.72 -19.25
C SER A 247 -12.04 13.58 -18.74
N PRO A 248 -11.05 13.60 -19.64
CA PRO A 248 -9.62 13.70 -19.28
C PRO A 248 -9.24 14.98 -18.52
N LEU A 249 -10.02 16.05 -18.64
CA LEU A 249 -9.74 17.32 -17.97
C LEU A 249 -9.99 17.19 -16.45
N ASP A 250 -11.07 16.48 -16.10
CA ASP A 250 -11.40 16.18 -14.73
C ASP A 250 -10.23 15.41 -14.09
N PHE A 251 -9.71 14.37 -14.76
CA PHE A 251 -8.57 13.53 -14.32
C PHE A 251 -7.39 14.33 -13.75
N PHE A 252 -6.88 15.29 -14.53
CA PHE A 252 -5.73 16.11 -14.10
C PHE A 252 -6.06 16.99 -12.90
N GLN A 253 -7.27 17.53 -12.80
CA GLN A 253 -7.68 18.36 -11.67
C GLN A 253 -7.72 17.55 -10.35
N SER A 254 -8.10 16.27 -10.38
CA SER A 254 -8.10 15.43 -9.16
C SER A 254 -6.72 15.08 -8.61
N ILE A 255 -5.72 15.01 -9.49
CA ILE A 255 -4.33 14.75 -9.09
C ILE A 255 -3.80 15.96 -8.32
N GLU A 256 -4.25 17.18 -8.68
CA GLU A 256 -3.83 18.43 -8.03
C GLU A 256 -4.58 18.75 -6.72
N THR A 257 -5.83 18.29 -6.53
CA THR A 257 -6.66 18.63 -5.35
C THR A 257 -6.57 17.66 -4.16
N ASN A 258 -5.55 16.82 -4.10
CA ASN A 258 -5.33 15.89 -2.98
C ASN A 258 -6.49 14.90 -2.70
N TYR A 259 -7.17 14.43 -3.75
CA TYR A 259 -7.93 13.17 -3.75
C TYR A 259 -9.20 13.11 -2.87
N LEU A 260 -9.60 14.21 -2.21
CA LEU A 260 -10.77 14.27 -1.34
C LEU A 260 -11.74 15.34 -1.81
N LYS A 261 -12.82 14.94 -2.47
CA LYS A 261 -13.87 15.87 -2.91
C LYS A 261 -14.84 16.14 -1.76
N GLU A 262 -14.96 17.40 -1.37
CA GLU A 262 -15.91 17.83 -0.35
C GLU A 262 -17.29 18.00 -0.98
N CYS A 263 -18.22 17.14 -0.62
CA CYS A 263 -19.62 17.25 -1.06
C CYS A 263 -20.53 17.35 0.15
N LYS A 264 -21.74 17.86 -0.09
CA LYS A 264 -22.77 17.80 0.95
C LYS A 264 -23.08 16.35 1.33
N GLU A 265 -23.35 16.15 2.61
CA GLU A 265 -23.73 14.86 3.16
C GLU A 265 -24.94 14.25 2.44
N PRO A 266 -24.96 12.93 2.25
CA PRO A 266 -26.06 12.28 1.57
C PRO A 266 -27.32 12.25 2.44
N PHE A 267 -28.48 12.28 1.80
CA PHE A 267 -29.77 12.29 2.50
C PHE A 267 -30.81 11.38 1.87
N SER A 268 -31.79 10.99 2.67
CA SER A 268 -32.95 10.20 2.22
C SER A 268 -33.92 11.10 1.46
N ASP A 269 -33.84 11.08 0.14
CA ASP A 269 -34.69 11.88 -0.75
C ASP A 269 -36.00 11.12 -1.06
N VAL A 270 -36.98 11.29 -0.18
CA VAL A 270 -38.22 10.50 -0.20
C VAL A 270 -39.13 10.94 -1.34
N ASN A 271 -39.05 12.21 -1.74
CA ASN A 271 -39.89 12.79 -2.78
C ASN A 271 -39.18 12.90 -4.15
N SER A 272 -37.89 12.56 -4.22
CA SER A 272 -37.04 12.58 -5.42
C SER A 272 -36.92 13.98 -6.06
N ASP A 273 -36.90 15.03 -5.24
CA ASP A 273 -36.76 16.42 -5.71
C ASP A 273 -35.32 16.94 -5.70
N GLY A 274 -34.38 16.15 -5.15
CA GLY A 274 -32.96 16.49 -5.07
C GLY A 274 -32.61 17.52 -4.00
N VAL A 275 -33.54 17.86 -3.09
CA VAL A 275 -33.35 18.86 -2.04
C VAL A 275 -33.69 18.28 -0.68
N LEU A 276 -32.83 18.48 0.33
CA LEU A 276 -33.12 18.06 1.69
C LEU A 276 -34.31 18.83 2.27
N ASN A 277 -35.40 18.12 2.55
CA ASN A 277 -36.58 18.64 3.23
C ASN A 277 -36.50 18.31 4.74
N GLU A 278 -35.89 19.19 5.53
CA GLU A 278 -35.61 19.00 6.98
C GLU A 278 -36.82 18.53 7.83
N ASN A 279 -38.06 18.78 7.39
CA ASN A 279 -39.27 18.38 8.11
C ASN A 279 -39.75 16.94 7.83
N SER A 280 -39.22 16.29 6.79
CA SER A 280 -39.69 14.97 6.34
C SER A 280 -38.57 14.01 5.97
N GLU A 281 -37.32 14.49 5.91
CA GLU A 281 -36.16 13.74 5.44
C GLU A 281 -35.02 13.81 6.45
N THR A 282 -34.13 12.84 6.38
CA THR A 282 -32.97 12.72 7.26
C THR A 282 -31.72 12.63 6.42
N PHE A 283 -30.65 13.26 6.87
CA PHE A 283 -29.32 13.11 6.28
C PHE A 283 -28.46 12.16 7.11
N PHE A 284 -27.42 11.63 6.47
CA PHE A 284 -26.40 10.86 7.14
C PHE A 284 -25.30 11.81 7.61
N ASP A 285 -25.21 12.00 8.93
CA ASP A 285 -24.25 12.90 9.57
C ASP A 285 -22.86 12.23 9.71
N TYR A 286 -21.98 12.48 8.74
CA TYR A 286 -20.64 11.90 8.65
C TYR A 286 -19.70 12.49 9.71
N ASN A 287 -19.75 13.80 9.93
CA ASN A 287 -18.88 14.53 10.85
C ASN A 287 -19.50 14.69 12.26
N SER A 288 -20.69 14.14 12.50
CA SER A 288 -21.38 14.12 13.79
C SER A 288 -21.57 15.51 14.42
N ASP A 289 -21.82 16.54 13.60
CA ASP A 289 -22.03 17.92 14.04
C ASP A 289 -23.51 18.35 14.09
N GLU A 290 -24.43 17.42 13.76
CA GLU A 290 -25.88 17.61 13.69
C GLU A 290 -26.33 18.64 12.63
N GLN A 291 -25.46 19.02 11.70
CA GLN A 291 -25.74 19.98 10.63
C GLN A 291 -25.51 19.35 9.27
N TRP A 292 -26.43 19.59 8.34
CA TRP A 292 -26.24 19.15 6.96
C TRP A 292 -25.14 20.00 6.30
N GLY A 293 -23.95 19.42 6.19
CA GLY A 293 -22.72 20.15 5.83
C GLY A 293 -21.90 19.48 4.74
N PHE A 294 -20.72 20.06 4.48
CA PHE A 294 -19.73 19.50 3.55
C PHE A 294 -18.82 18.49 4.26
N THR A 295 -18.60 17.35 3.62
CA THR A 295 -17.76 16.26 4.11
C THR A 295 -17.10 15.52 2.95
N TYR A 296 -16.17 14.61 3.24
CA TYR A 296 -15.58 13.72 2.24
C TYR A 296 -16.56 12.61 1.84
N SER A 297 -17.49 12.95 0.94
CA SER A 297 -18.63 12.07 0.62
C SER A 297 -18.26 10.80 -0.16
N ASN A 298 -17.07 10.77 -0.76
CA ASN A 298 -16.54 9.63 -1.51
C ASN A 298 -15.89 8.59 -0.59
N ALA A 299 -15.62 8.89 0.67
CA ALA A 299 -15.10 7.93 1.63
C ALA A 299 -16.14 6.83 1.93
N ILE A 300 -15.71 5.57 1.89
CA ILE A 300 -16.56 4.42 2.23
C ILE A 300 -16.72 4.37 3.74
N TYR A 301 -17.83 4.93 4.22
CA TYR A 301 -18.21 4.89 5.61
C TYR A 301 -19.31 3.84 5.84
N ASP A 302 -18.99 2.77 6.55
CA ASP A 302 -19.95 1.75 6.98
C ASP A 302 -19.98 1.67 8.51
N THR A 303 -21.18 1.72 9.07
CA THR A 303 -21.39 1.67 10.53
C THR A 303 -21.72 0.27 11.04
N SER A 304 -21.72 -0.73 10.16
CA SER A 304 -21.97 -2.14 10.47
C SER A 304 -21.01 -2.66 11.55
N PHE A 305 -21.44 -3.69 12.28
CA PHE A 305 -20.60 -4.31 13.29
C PHE A 305 -19.32 -4.89 12.68
N ALA A 306 -19.41 -5.52 11.50
CA ALA A 306 -18.24 -6.07 10.81
C ALA A 306 -17.23 -4.96 10.52
N TYR A 307 -17.67 -3.88 9.89
CA TYR A 307 -16.82 -2.72 9.63
C TYR A 307 -16.21 -2.17 10.93
N LYS A 308 -17.01 -1.94 11.97
CA LYS A 308 -16.51 -1.48 13.27
C LYS A 308 -15.63 -2.48 14.02
N ALA A 309 -15.75 -3.77 13.77
CA ALA A 309 -14.95 -4.81 14.42
C ALA A 309 -13.59 -5.00 13.74
N PHE A 310 -13.51 -4.76 12.42
CA PHE A 310 -12.28 -4.90 11.64
C PHE A 310 -11.55 -3.56 11.42
N PHE A 311 -12.24 -2.42 11.46
CA PHE A 311 -11.70 -1.08 11.12
C PHE A 311 -11.78 -0.05 12.26
N ARG A 312 -11.99 -0.45 13.53
CA ARG A 312 -12.28 0.49 14.63
C ARG A 312 -11.26 1.63 14.80
N ASP A 313 -10.05 1.45 14.27
CA ASP A 313 -8.94 2.41 14.38
C ASP A 313 -8.46 2.97 13.02
N GLN A 314 -9.14 2.68 11.89
CA GLN A 314 -8.70 3.13 10.56
C GLN A 314 -9.38 4.40 10.05
N ILE A 315 -10.63 4.69 10.46
CA ILE A 315 -11.25 5.97 10.09
C ILE A 315 -10.60 7.06 10.94
N LYS A 316 -9.77 7.86 10.29
CA LYS A 316 -9.18 9.07 10.86
C LYS A 316 -10.17 10.21 10.72
N ARG A 317 -10.00 11.24 11.53
CA ARG A 317 -10.82 12.46 11.47
C ARG A 317 -9.90 13.66 11.49
N ASP A 318 -10.24 14.66 10.69
CA ASP A 318 -9.53 15.94 10.69
C ASP A 318 -10.02 16.88 11.81
N ASP A 319 -9.51 18.11 11.83
CA ASP A 319 -9.85 19.11 12.85
C ASP A 319 -11.34 19.52 12.81
N GLN A 320 -12.02 19.32 11.68
CA GLN A 320 -13.45 19.55 11.47
C GLN A 320 -14.28 18.27 11.71
N ASN A 321 -13.68 17.23 12.28
CA ASN A 321 -14.28 15.94 12.56
C ASN A 321 -14.76 15.17 11.32
N ARG A 322 -14.30 15.54 10.11
CA ARG A 322 -14.68 14.87 8.86
C ARG A 322 -13.92 13.54 8.74
N PRO A 323 -14.60 12.42 8.48
CA PRO A 323 -13.95 11.12 8.41
C PRO A 323 -13.17 10.95 7.11
N TYR A 324 -11.94 10.44 7.21
CA TYR A 324 -11.12 10.07 6.06
C TYR A 324 -10.38 8.75 6.34
N LEU A 325 -9.93 8.10 5.27
CA LEU A 325 -9.20 6.84 5.29
C LEU A 325 -7.83 7.00 4.64
N ASP A 326 -6.89 6.12 4.96
CA ASP A 326 -5.56 6.16 4.35
C ASP A 326 -5.63 5.89 2.84
N ASN A 327 -4.87 6.65 2.06
CA ASN A 327 -4.76 6.51 0.60
C ASN A 327 -3.28 6.73 0.22
N PRO A 328 -2.59 5.75 -0.41
CA PRO A 328 -3.08 4.44 -0.82
C PRO A 328 -3.33 3.48 0.35
N PHE A 329 -4.18 2.49 0.12
CA PHE A 329 -4.28 1.33 1.01
C PHE A 329 -3.48 0.15 0.50
N VAL A 330 -2.81 -0.56 1.41
CA VAL A 330 -1.84 -1.62 1.07
C VAL A 330 -2.28 -2.96 1.62
N TRP A 331 -2.32 -3.98 0.78
CA TRP A 331 -2.50 -5.38 1.15
C TRP A 331 -1.36 -6.25 0.65
N THR A 332 -0.95 -7.21 1.46
CA THR A 332 0.02 -8.24 1.08
C THR A 332 -0.65 -9.61 1.07
N ALA A 333 -0.43 -10.35 -0.01
CA ALA A 333 -0.90 -11.71 -0.21
C ALA A 333 0.24 -12.61 -0.66
N GLN A 334 0.06 -13.91 -0.52
CA GLN A 334 1.09 -14.91 -0.86
C GLN A 334 0.66 -15.84 -2.00
N ARG A 335 -0.58 -15.70 -2.51
CA ARG A 335 -1.16 -16.63 -3.49
C ARG A 335 -2.07 -15.91 -4.47
N SER A 336 -1.98 -16.31 -5.73
CA SER A 336 -2.92 -15.99 -6.82
C SER A 336 -3.93 -17.16 -6.99
N PRO A 337 -5.19 -16.90 -7.39
CA PRO A 337 -5.78 -15.59 -7.66
C PRO A 337 -6.10 -14.79 -6.40
N LEU A 338 -5.98 -13.46 -6.50
CA LEU A 338 -6.38 -12.55 -5.43
C LEU A 338 -7.88 -12.30 -5.48
N SER A 339 -8.53 -12.44 -4.32
CA SER A 339 -9.95 -12.12 -4.14
C SER A 339 -10.09 -10.66 -3.74
N TYR A 340 -10.38 -9.77 -4.71
CA TYR A 340 -10.62 -8.36 -4.42
C TYR A 340 -12.02 -8.18 -3.87
N MET A 341 -12.10 -7.88 -2.58
CA MET A 341 -13.34 -7.64 -1.84
C MET A 341 -13.38 -6.21 -1.32
N TRP A 342 -14.45 -5.84 -0.62
CA TRP A 342 -14.65 -4.50 -0.06
C TRP A 342 -13.46 -3.98 0.77
N LEU A 343 -12.71 -4.86 1.43
CA LEU A 343 -11.51 -4.50 2.19
C LEU A 343 -10.40 -3.86 1.35
N TYR A 344 -10.41 -3.97 0.03
CA TYR A 344 -9.39 -3.40 -0.84
C TYR A 344 -9.70 -1.95 -1.24
N PHE A 345 -10.83 -1.39 -0.79
CA PHE A 345 -11.33 -0.10 -1.21
C PHE A 345 -11.65 0.78 -0.01
N HIS A 346 -11.12 2.01 -0.03
CA HIS A 346 -11.42 3.02 0.99
C HIS A 346 -12.37 4.12 0.47
N TYR A 347 -12.44 4.31 -0.85
CA TYR A 347 -13.21 5.38 -1.47
C TYR A 347 -13.99 4.86 -2.68
N TYR A 348 -15.14 5.45 -2.97
CA TYR A 348 -15.84 5.31 -4.24
C TYR A 348 -15.11 6.08 -5.35
N GLY A 349 -15.39 5.73 -6.59
CA GLY A 349 -14.84 6.40 -7.76
C GLY A 349 -13.77 5.63 -8.50
N LEU A 350 -12.99 6.34 -9.32
CA LEU A 350 -11.89 5.74 -10.08
C LEU A 350 -10.75 5.31 -9.16
N GLN A 351 -10.31 4.06 -9.26
CA GLN A 351 -9.22 3.51 -8.49
C GLN A 351 -8.07 3.11 -9.43
N LEU A 352 -6.85 3.54 -9.10
CA LEU A 352 -5.63 3.00 -9.68
C LEU A 352 -5.12 1.89 -8.75
N ILE A 353 -5.08 0.67 -9.26
CA ILE A 353 -4.57 -0.47 -8.51
C ILE A 353 -3.19 -0.82 -9.05
N GLN A 354 -2.19 -0.73 -8.18
CA GLN A 354 -0.83 -1.19 -8.43
C GLN A 354 -0.64 -2.56 -7.80
N VAL A 355 -0.20 -3.53 -8.60
CA VAL A 355 0.15 -4.88 -8.18
C VAL A 355 1.64 -5.02 -8.30
N GLN A 356 2.30 -5.37 -7.19
CA GLN A 356 3.75 -5.53 -7.11
C GLN A 356 4.08 -6.97 -6.75
N LEU A 357 4.92 -7.62 -7.55
CA LEU A 357 5.65 -8.80 -7.10
C LEU A 357 6.89 -8.34 -6.35
N THR A 358 7.20 -8.95 -5.20
CA THR A 358 8.40 -8.63 -4.41
C THR A 358 9.49 -9.67 -4.61
N ASP A 359 10.73 -9.29 -4.35
CA ASP A 359 11.85 -10.24 -4.31
C ASP A 359 11.89 -11.06 -3.01
N GLN A 360 12.84 -12.00 -2.96
CA GLN A 360 13.11 -12.84 -1.79
C GLN A 360 13.53 -12.00 -0.58
N ALA A 361 14.35 -10.95 -0.75
CA ALA A 361 14.87 -10.17 0.37
C ALA A 361 13.72 -9.52 1.16
N TYR A 362 12.67 -9.06 0.48
CA TYR A 362 11.46 -8.57 1.13
C TYR A 362 10.79 -9.63 2.02
N VAL A 363 10.64 -10.86 1.52
CA VAL A 363 10.00 -11.94 2.27
C VAL A 363 10.87 -12.38 3.46
N ASP A 364 12.18 -12.51 3.26
CA ASP A 364 13.14 -12.86 4.31
C ASP A 364 13.13 -11.83 5.44
N TYR A 365 13.09 -10.54 5.09
CA TYR A 365 13.01 -9.45 6.04
C TYR A 365 11.74 -9.55 6.90
N LEU A 366 10.57 -9.71 6.27
CA LEU A 366 9.30 -9.84 6.99
C LEU A 366 9.23 -11.12 7.84
N SER A 367 9.82 -12.23 7.37
CA SER A 367 9.85 -13.50 8.11
C SER A 367 10.65 -13.41 9.41
N GLY A 368 11.63 -12.49 9.48
CA GLY A 368 12.41 -12.23 10.67
C GLY A 368 11.67 -11.42 11.73
N LEU A 369 10.57 -10.75 11.36
CA LEU A 369 9.80 -9.92 12.30
C LEU A 369 9.03 -10.81 13.29
N SER A 370 9.13 -10.45 14.57
CA SER A 370 8.33 -11.11 15.61
C SER A 370 7.05 -10.33 15.88
N ILE A 371 5.91 -11.02 15.77
CA ILE A 371 4.59 -10.48 16.16
C ILE A 371 4.51 -10.27 17.69
N VAL A 372 5.32 -10.99 18.46
CA VAL A 372 5.28 -10.98 19.94
C VAL A 372 6.31 -10.01 20.52
N ASN A 373 7.46 -9.83 19.86
CA ASN A 373 8.53 -8.98 20.34
C ASN A 373 8.88 -7.89 19.31
N PRO A 374 8.41 -6.65 19.49
CA PRO A 374 8.66 -5.55 18.55
C PRO A 374 10.13 -5.11 18.50
N PHE A 375 10.99 -5.62 19.39
CA PHE A 375 12.43 -5.35 19.39
C PHE A 375 13.25 -6.36 18.57
N VAL A 376 12.60 -7.35 17.94
CA VAL A 376 13.25 -8.24 16.98
C VAL A 376 13.17 -7.61 15.61
N MET A 377 14.33 -7.27 15.05
CA MET A 377 14.43 -6.73 13.70
C MET A 377 14.19 -7.81 12.65
N GLY A 378 13.76 -7.38 11.47
CA GLY A 378 13.70 -8.25 10.30
C GLY A 378 15.09 -8.74 9.88
N THR A 379 15.11 -9.80 9.07
CA THR A 379 16.35 -10.36 8.53
C THR A 379 16.95 -9.38 7.51
N SER A 380 17.95 -8.62 7.91
CA SER A 380 18.66 -7.68 7.03
C SER A 380 19.47 -8.43 5.96
N ASN A 381 19.48 -7.90 4.73
CA ASN A 381 20.34 -8.37 3.64
C ASN A 381 21.58 -7.49 3.40
N PHE A 382 21.84 -6.52 4.28
CA PHE A 382 23.08 -5.75 4.27
C PHE A 382 24.20 -6.46 5.03
N ASP A 383 25.37 -6.56 4.39
CA ASP A 383 26.60 -6.99 5.05
C ASP A 383 27.03 -5.92 6.07
N GLU A 384 27.23 -6.35 7.32
CA GLU A 384 27.65 -5.52 8.47
C GLU A 384 26.70 -4.37 8.89
N GLY A 385 25.57 -4.20 8.19
CA GLY A 385 24.51 -3.22 8.47
C GLY A 385 23.13 -3.81 8.77
N TYR A 386 22.15 -2.93 8.93
CA TYR A 386 20.74 -3.27 9.11
C TYR A 386 19.86 -2.66 8.02
N GLY A 387 18.63 -3.15 7.92
CA GLY A 387 17.59 -2.62 7.03
C GLY A 387 17.24 -3.59 5.91
N LEU A 388 16.79 -3.07 4.78
CA LEU A 388 16.30 -3.87 3.66
C LEU A 388 16.64 -3.19 2.34
N PHE A 389 17.33 -3.92 1.46
CA PHE A 389 17.38 -3.61 0.05
C PHE A 389 16.55 -4.63 -0.72
N SER A 390 15.34 -4.24 -1.13
CA SER A 390 14.41 -5.10 -1.87
C SER A 390 14.26 -4.66 -3.31
N SER A 391 13.53 -5.46 -4.08
CA SER A 391 13.07 -5.04 -5.39
C SER A 391 11.65 -5.50 -5.67
N THR A 392 10.95 -4.76 -6.53
CA THR A 392 9.61 -5.14 -6.99
C THR A 392 9.45 -5.02 -8.50
N TYR A 393 8.46 -5.71 -9.04
CA TYR A 393 7.94 -5.47 -10.39
C TYR A 393 6.50 -5.00 -10.26
N SER A 394 6.21 -3.80 -10.77
CA SER A 394 4.86 -3.20 -10.73
C SER A 394 4.08 -3.35 -12.03
N LYS A 395 2.78 -3.64 -11.92
CA LYS A 395 1.78 -3.47 -12.99
C LYS A 395 0.57 -2.73 -12.46
N TYR A 396 -0.11 -2.03 -13.35
CA TYR A 396 -1.18 -1.11 -13.02
C TYR A 396 -2.43 -1.45 -13.80
N PHE A 397 -3.59 -1.22 -13.20
CA PHE A 397 -4.87 -1.19 -13.91
C PHE A 397 -5.85 -0.27 -13.18
N TYR A 398 -6.87 0.15 -13.90
CA TYR A 398 -7.94 0.99 -13.39
C TYR A 398 -9.22 0.20 -13.18
N VAL A 399 -9.97 0.53 -12.12
CA VAL A 399 -11.33 0.06 -11.90
C VAL A 399 -12.18 1.19 -11.37
N PHE A 400 -13.42 1.30 -11.81
CA PHE A 400 -14.35 2.28 -11.26
C PHE A 400 -15.23 1.62 -10.20
N LEU A 401 -15.19 2.12 -8.96
CA LEU A 401 -16.04 1.64 -7.88
C LEU A 401 -17.28 2.54 -7.74
N ASP A 402 -18.40 2.03 -8.23
CA ASP A 402 -19.69 2.72 -8.16
C ASP A 402 -20.33 2.61 -6.77
N ARG A 403 -21.12 3.63 -6.41
CA ARG A 403 -21.82 3.71 -5.13
C ARG A 403 -22.93 2.63 -5.05
N PRO A 404 -23.27 2.17 -3.83
CA PRO A 404 -24.40 1.25 -3.65
C PRO A 404 -25.73 1.95 -3.94
N ASP A 405 -26.73 1.18 -4.39
CA ASP A 405 -28.13 1.63 -4.43
C ASP A 405 -28.74 1.50 -3.03
N ASP A 406 -28.40 2.40 -2.11
CA ASP A 406 -28.92 2.41 -0.75
C ASP A 406 -30.07 3.41 -0.52
N GLY A 407 -30.60 3.98 -1.62
CA GLY A 407 -31.71 4.93 -1.58
C GLY A 407 -31.35 6.30 -1.01
N LEU A 408 -30.06 6.56 -0.81
CA LEU A 408 -29.55 7.88 -0.46
C LEU A 408 -29.30 8.69 -1.72
N ASN A 409 -29.67 9.97 -1.66
CA ASN A 409 -29.25 10.95 -2.63
C ASN A 409 -27.86 11.46 -2.24
N TYR A 410 -26.87 11.07 -3.04
CA TYR A 410 -25.52 11.57 -2.94
C TYR A 410 -25.45 12.89 -3.70
N SER A 411 -25.42 14.00 -2.95
CA SER A 411 -25.47 15.35 -3.50
C SER A 411 -24.37 15.58 -4.54
N THR A 412 -24.73 16.18 -5.67
CA THR A 412 -23.77 16.69 -6.66
C THR A 412 -23.25 18.08 -6.32
N ASP A 413 -23.76 18.71 -5.25
CA ASP A 413 -23.20 19.94 -4.69
C ASP A 413 -21.88 19.63 -3.99
N CYS A 414 -20.80 19.70 -4.76
CA CYS A 414 -19.45 19.54 -4.28
C CYS A 414 -18.64 20.82 -4.51
N ILE A 415 -17.69 21.07 -3.63
CA ILE A 415 -16.70 22.14 -3.77
C ILE A 415 -15.36 21.47 -4.09
N ASP A 416 -14.64 22.07 -5.04
CA ASP A 416 -13.29 21.64 -5.44
C ASP A 416 -12.21 22.09 -4.46
#